data_AF-A0A815HL15-F1
#
_entry.id   AF-A0A815HL15-F1
#
_cell.length_a   1.000
_cell.length_b   1.000
_cell.length_c   1.000
_cell.angle_alpha   90.00
_cell.angle_beta   90.00
_cell.angle_gamma   90.00
#
_symmetry.space_group_name_H-M   'P 1'
#
loop_
_entity.id
_entity.type
_entity.pdbx_description
1 polymer ?
#
loop_
_entity_poly.entity_id
_entity_poly.type
_entity_poly.pdbx_seq_one_letter_code
_entity_poly.pdbx_strand_id
1 'polypeptide(L)'
;MTDISVDFDRIQYELDMPNVFASFERIVLLHIWFLLVLYVQLDPTDVFLRHQLARTIQSKTHCNQSEELCSEMDTFIFVLDENLIDDDTVLTVATWKHFCHFQPTPLERLVTFVTYIRKNIRYLERLLHENFMKNDYIYFLPLYDDSVNIKSAN
;
A
#
# COMPACT_ATOMS: atom_id res chain seq x y z
N MET A 1 12.53 -10.70 -10.02
CA MET A 1 12.67 -9.62 -9.02
C MET A 1 11.76 -8.52 -9.52
N THR A 2 10.55 -8.44 -8.98
CA THR A 2 9.50 -7.52 -9.45
C THR A 2 9.90 -6.10 -9.07
N ASP A 3 10.13 -5.25 -10.06
CA ASP A 3 10.47 -3.84 -9.84
C ASP A 3 9.17 -3.07 -9.57
N ILE A 4 9.09 -2.38 -8.43
CA ILE A 4 7.89 -1.68 -7.97
C ILE A 4 8.12 -0.18 -8.21
N SER A 5 7.37 0.41 -9.15
CA SER A 5 7.44 1.85 -9.43
C SER A 5 6.46 2.61 -8.53
N VAL A 6 6.95 3.25 -7.47
CA VAL A 6 6.18 4.10 -6.55
C VAL A 6 6.84 5.48 -6.46
N ASP A 7 6.05 6.54 -6.63
CA ASP A 7 6.50 7.92 -6.46
C ASP A 7 6.42 8.34 -4.98
N PHE A 8 7.46 7.99 -4.23
CA PHE A 8 7.55 8.25 -2.80
C PHE A 8 7.54 9.74 -2.48
N ASP A 9 8.27 10.54 -3.25
CA ASP A 9 8.42 11.99 -3.02
C ASP A 9 7.06 12.69 -3.15
N ARG A 10 6.27 12.30 -4.15
CA ARG A 10 4.94 12.87 -4.36
C ARG A 10 3.97 12.53 -3.22
N ILE A 11 3.99 11.29 -2.73
CA ILE A 11 3.14 10.87 -1.62
C ILE A 11 3.56 11.55 -0.31
N GLN A 12 4.87 11.66 -0.06
CA GLN A 12 5.39 12.36 1.11
C GLN A 12 5.00 13.83 1.12
N TYR A 13 5.14 14.51 -0.03
CA TYR A 13 4.74 15.89 -0.19
C TYR A 13 3.24 16.10 0.07
N GLU A 14 2.39 15.23 -0.50
CA GLU A 14 0.94 15.39 -0.38
C GLU A 14 0.46 15.21 1.07
N LEU A 15 1.09 14.30 1.82
CA LEU A 15 0.71 14.03 3.20
C LEU A 15 1.44 14.91 4.22
N ASP A 16 2.27 15.86 3.76
CA ASP A 16 3.18 16.66 4.61
C ASP A 16 4.03 15.78 5.54
N MET A 17 4.47 14.63 5.03
CA MET A 17 5.31 13.70 5.79
C MET A 17 6.77 14.15 5.79
N PRO A 18 7.48 14.00 6.93
CA PRO A 18 8.90 14.29 7.00
C PRO A 18 9.69 13.33 6.11
N ASN A 19 10.76 13.82 5.48
CA ASN A 19 11.66 12.95 4.71
C ASN A 19 12.59 12.17 5.66
N VAL A 20 12.02 11.15 6.30
CA VAL A 20 12.69 10.24 7.24
C VAL A 20 12.31 8.79 6.94
N PHE A 21 13.11 7.86 7.46
CA PHE A 21 12.90 6.42 7.25
C PHE A 21 11.49 5.96 7.61
N ALA A 22 10.91 6.46 8.72
CA ALA A 22 9.56 6.09 9.14
C ALA A 22 8.48 6.43 8.10
N SER A 23 8.60 7.57 7.41
CA SER A 23 7.66 7.96 6.36
C SER A 23 7.81 7.10 5.11
N PHE A 24 9.04 6.72 4.76
CA PHE A 24 9.30 5.75 3.70
C PHE A 24 8.69 4.38 4.03
N GLU A 25 8.92 3.88 5.25
CA GLU A 25 8.39 2.60 5.72
C GLU A 25 6.86 2.54 5.64
N ARG A 26 6.16 3.59 6.10
CA ARG A 26 4.69 3.65 6.03
C ARG A 26 4.17 3.56 4.59
N ILE A 27 4.82 4.24 3.64
CA ILE A 27 4.45 4.14 2.22
C ILE A 27 4.72 2.73 1.70
N VAL A 28 5.88 2.14 2.02
CA VAL A 28 6.22 0.77 1.59
C VAL A 28 5.21 -0.24 2.14
N LEU A 29 4.84 -0.14 3.41
CA LEU A 29 3.84 -1.02 4.04
C LEU A 29 2.47 -0.95 3.35
N LEU A 30 2.03 0.23 2.94
CA LEU A 30 0.78 0.38 2.19
C LEU A 30 0.83 -0.36 0.83
N HIS A 31 1.92 -0.20 0.09
CA HIS A 31 2.06 -0.85 -1.22
C HIS A 31 2.22 -2.36 -1.10
N ILE A 32 2.89 -2.81 -0.05
CA ILE A 32 2.94 -4.21 0.34
C ILE A 32 1.53 -4.73 0.64
N TRP A 33 0.74 -3.98 1.39
CA TRP A 33 -0.63 -4.35 1.68
C TRP A 33 -1.49 -4.47 0.41
N PHE A 34 -1.35 -3.56 -0.56
CA PHE A 34 -2.00 -3.71 -1.87
C PHE A 34 -1.66 -5.05 -2.55
N LEU A 35 -0.39 -5.46 -2.48
CA LEU A 35 0.02 -6.75 -3.03
C LEU A 35 -0.60 -7.91 -2.24
N LEU A 36 -0.66 -7.83 -0.90
CA LEU A 36 -1.30 -8.86 -0.07
C LEU A 36 -2.79 -9.02 -0.44
N VAL A 37 -3.52 -7.92 -0.59
CA VAL A 37 -4.93 -7.94 -1.04
C VAL A 37 -5.06 -8.65 -2.39
N LEU A 38 -4.20 -8.32 -3.36
CA LEU A 38 -4.15 -8.99 -4.66
C LEU A 38 -3.87 -10.49 -4.54
N TYR A 39 -2.88 -10.88 -3.73
CA TYR A 39 -2.49 -12.28 -3.58
C TYR A 39 -3.57 -13.13 -2.92
N VAL A 40 -4.29 -12.59 -1.93
CA VAL A 40 -5.42 -13.28 -1.30
C VAL A 40 -6.53 -13.61 -2.30
N GLN A 41 -6.72 -12.74 -3.30
CA GLN A 41 -7.70 -12.96 -4.35
C GLN A 41 -7.24 -13.99 -5.40
N LEU A 42 -5.92 -14.12 -5.63
CA LEU A 42 -5.35 -15.11 -6.56
C LEU A 42 -5.51 -16.55 -6.04
N ASP A 43 -5.22 -16.77 -4.75
CA ASP A 43 -5.40 -18.06 -4.09
C ASP A 43 -5.96 -17.88 -2.67
N PRO A 44 -7.30 -17.94 -2.52
CA PRO A 44 -7.96 -17.82 -1.22
C PRO A 44 -7.61 -18.95 -0.25
N THR A 45 -7.03 -20.06 -0.72
CA THR A 45 -6.72 -21.26 0.06
C THR A 45 -5.28 -21.22 0.60
N ASP A 46 -4.42 -20.42 -0.01
CA ASP A 46 -2.99 -20.40 0.33
C ASP A 46 -2.71 -19.44 1.51
N VAL A 47 -3.04 -19.91 2.71
CA VAL A 47 -2.66 -19.29 3.99
C VAL A 47 -1.13 -19.26 4.14
N PHE A 48 -0.41 -20.19 3.50
CA PHE A 48 1.05 -20.32 3.61
C PHE A 48 1.77 -19.20 2.86
N LEU A 49 1.33 -18.84 1.65
CA LEU A 49 1.91 -17.72 0.88
C LEU A 49 1.66 -16.36 1.53
N ARG A 50 0.49 -16.13 2.16
CA ARG A 50 0.24 -14.93 2.97
C ARG A 50 1.25 -14.82 4.11
N HIS A 51 1.42 -15.89 4.87
CA HIS A 51 2.40 -15.94 5.95
C HIS A 51 3.83 -15.81 5.43
N GLN A 52 4.15 -16.38 4.27
CA GLN A 52 5.48 -16.31 3.68
C GLN A 52 5.80 -14.91 3.14
N LEU A 53 4.84 -14.22 2.51
CA LEU A 53 4.98 -12.82 2.11
C LEU A 53 5.15 -11.94 3.34
N ALA A 54 4.24 -12.02 4.32
CA ALA A 54 4.34 -11.27 5.58
C ALA A 54 5.70 -11.50 6.27
N ARG A 55 6.17 -12.74 6.36
CA ARG A 55 7.51 -13.06 6.89
C ARG A 55 8.66 -12.58 6.03
N THR A 56 8.52 -12.61 4.70
CA THR A 56 9.54 -12.09 3.77
C THR A 56 9.67 -10.58 3.96
N ILE A 57 8.54 -9.89 4.14
CA ILE A 57 8.50 -8.47 4.44
C ILE A 57 9.16 -8.20 5.79
N GLN A 58 8.74 -8.89 6.85
CA GLN A 58 9.36 -8.78 8.19
C GLN A 58 10.88 -9.02 8.17
N SER A 59 11.34 -10.01 7.39
CA SER A 59 12.78 -10.27 7.26
C SER A 59 13.54 -9.18 6.50
N LYS A 60 12.89 -8.49 5.56
CA LYS A 60 13.49 -7.41 4.76
C LYS A 60 13.39 -6.03 5.41
N THR A 61 12.40 -5.81 6.27
CA THR A 61 12.22 -4.56 7.02
C THR A 61 13.04 -4.51 8.32
N HIS A 62 13.97 -5.46 8.55
CA HIS A 62 14.68 -5.64 9.82
C HIS A 62 13.76 -5.85 11.05
N CYS A 63 12.48 -6.17 10.82
CA CYS A 63 11.46 -6.41 11.85
C CYS A 63 11.89 -7.46 12.88
N ASN A 64 12.69 -8.45 12.45
CA ASN A 64 13.25 -9.49 13.31
C ASN A 64 14.14 -8.96 14.45
N GLN A 65 14.50 -7.68 14.44
CA GLN A 65 15.31 -7.03 15.48
C GLN A 65 14.45 -6.29 16.53
N SER A 66 13.15 -6.08 16.27
CA SER A 66 12.23 -5.39 17.18
C SER A 66 10.80 -5.93 17.06
N GLU A 67 10.35 -6.64 18.09
CA GLU A 67 8.95 -7.12 18.20
C GLU A 67 7.93 -5.97 18.08
N GLU A 68 8.30 -4.77 18.52
CA GLU A 68 7.47 -3.57 18.46
C GLU A 68 7.19 -3.14 17.02
N LEU A 69 8.19 -3.16 16.15
CA LEU A 69 8.02 -2.82 14.72
C LEU A 69 7.11 -3.84 14.03
N CYS A 70 7.22 -5.12 14.36
CA CYS A 70 6.35 -6.15 13.78
C CYS A 70 4.91 -5.98 14.25
N SER A 71 4.71 -5.68 15.52
CA SER A 71 3.38 -5.39 16.08
C SER A 71 2.74 -4.17 15.41
N GLU A 72 3.51 -3.10 15.18
CA GLU A 72 3.01 -1.91 14.46
C GLU A 72 2.62 -2.23 13.02
N MET A 73 3.44 -3.00 12.31
CA MET A 73 3.14 -3.43 10.93
C MET A 73 1.86 -4.27 10.85
N ASP A 74 1.72 -5.25 11.74
CA ASP A 74 0.54 -6.12 11.78
C ASP A 74 -0.72 -5.32 12.14
N THR A 75 -0.61 -4.39 13.08
CA THR A 75 -1.71 -3.48 13.44
C THR A 75 -2.12 -2.60 12.26
N PHE A 76 -1.15 -2.05 11.53
CA PHE A 76 -1.40 -1.22 10.36
C PHE A 76 -2.12 -1.99 9.25
N ILE A 77 -1.64 -3.19 8.92
CA ILE A 77 -2.27 -4.07 7.92
C ILE A 77 -3.68 -4.45 8.34
N PHE A 78 -3.87 -4.85 9.60
CA PHE A 78 -5.17 -5.24 10.13
C PHE A 78 -6.19 -4.10 10.02
N VAL A 79 -5.79 -2.88 10.41
CA VAL A 79 -6.64 -1.69 10.30
C VAL A 79 -7.01 -1.44 8.84
N LEU A 80 -6.06 -1.52 7.91
CA LEU A 80 -6.38 -1.35 6.49
C LEU A 80 -7.37 -2.40 5.97
N ASP A 81 -7.22 -3.67 6.36
CA ASP A 81 -8.14 -4.75 5.99
C ASP A 81 -9.56 -4.51 6.53
N GLU A 82 -9.70 -4.15 7.80
CA GLU A 82 -11.00 -3.87 8.43
C GLU A 82 -11.70 -2.69 7.74
N ASN A 83 -10.94 -1.64 7.44
CA ASN A 83 -11.47 -0.38 6.90
C ASN A 83 -11.63 -0.42 5.36
N LEU A 84 -11.12 -1.45 4.69
CA LEU A 84 -11.31 -1.65 3.25
C LEU A 84 -12.76 -1.99 2.91
N ILE A 85 -13.44 -2.78 3.74
CA ILE A 85 -14.81 -3.23 3.49
C ILE A 85 -15.83 -2.11 3.76
N ASP A 86 -15.47 -1.16 4.62
CA ASP A 86 -16.33 -0.09 5.08
C ASP A 86 -16.32 1.18 4.19
N ASP A 87 -17.12 2.17 4.59
CA ASP A 87 -17.25 3.48 3.93
C ASP A 87 -15.91 4.26 3.90
N ASP A 88 -15.76 5.12 2.90
CA ASP A 88 -14.59 5.99 2.71
C ASP A 88 -14.32 6.89 3.91
N THR A 89 -15.35 7.23 4.69
CA THR A 89 -15.22 7.93 5.97
C THR A 89 -14.32 7.17 6.95
N VAL A 90 -14.47 5.85 7.06
CA VAL A 90 -13.72 5.03 8.03
C VAL A 90 -12.28 4.84 7.55
N LEU A 91 -12.10 4.55 6.26
CA LEU A 91 -10.78 4.49 5.63
C LEU A 91 -10.02 5.83 5.74
N THR A 92 -10.72 6.96 5.62
CA THR A 92 -10.14 8.30 5.83
C THR A 92 -9.60 8.47 7.24
N VAL A 93 -10.36 8.06 8.26
CA VAL A 93 -9.93 8.13 9.67
C VAL A 93 -8.73 7.21 9.93
N ALA A 94 -8.76 5.98 9.42
CA ALA A 94 -7.64 5.04 9.53
C ALA A 94 -6.37 5.59 8.88
N THR A 95 -6.51 6.13 7.67
CA THR A 95 -5.39 6.73 6.91
C THR A 95 -4.82 7.94 7.64
N TRP A 96 -5.67 8.83 8.16
CA TRP A 96 -5.24 9.97 8.97
C TRP A 96 -4.45 9.52 10.19
N LYS A 97 -4.98 8.54 10.93
CA LYS A 97 -4.29 7.98 12.09
C LYS A 97 -2.92 7.45 11.73
N HIS A 98 -2.72 6.78 10.62
CA HIS A 98 -1.41 6.14 10.36
C HIS A 98 -0.39 7.03 9.65
N PHE A 99 -0.83 8.02 8.87
CA PHE A 99 0.05 8.83 8.03
C PHE A 99 0.23 10.28 8.53
N CYS A 100 -0.76 10.83 9.24
CA CYS A 100 -0.77 12.25 9.61
C CYS A 100 -0.28 12.51 11.05
N HIS A 101 0.42 11.56 11.67
CA HIS A 101 1.01 11.76 13.00
C HIS A 101 2.05 12.89 13.03
N PHE A 102 2.65 13.19 11.89
CA PHE A 102 3.78 14.11 11.83
C PHE A 102 3.35 15.58 11.79
N GLN A 103 2.28 15.90 11.06
CA GLN A 103 1.70 17.24 10.95
C GLN A 103 0.20 17.16 10.58
N PRO A 104 -0.59 18.20 10.93
CA PRO A 104 -1.98 18.29 10.48
C PRO A 104 -2.03 18.46 8.95
N THR A 105 -2.34 17.38 8.25
CA THR A 105 -2.55 17.37 6.79
C THR A 105 -3.93 17.96 6.45
N PRO A 106 -4.06 18.82 5.42
CA PRO A 106 -5.36 19.31 4.94
C PRO A 106 -6.28 18.16 4.51
N LEU A 107 -7.58 18.26 4.84
CA LEU A 107 -8.57 17.22 4.54
C LEU A 107 -8.62 16.85 3.04
N GLU A 108 -8.48 17.83 2.15
CA GLU A 108 -8.50 17.61 0.69
C GLU A 108 -7.37 16.69 0.22
N ARG A 109 -6.17 16.83 0.79
CA ARG A 109 -5.01 16.00 0.48
C ARG A 109 -5.18 14.59 1.03
N LEU A 110 -5.76 14.46 2.22
CA LEU A 110 -6.11 13.17 2.80
C LEU A 110 -7.17 12.44 1.94
N VAL A 111 -8.21 13.14 1.48
CA VAL A 111 -9.23 12.57 0.58
C VAL A 111 -8.61 12.13 -0.75
N THR A 112 -7.67 12.92 -1.28
CA THR A 112 -6.90 12.55 -2.47
C THR A 112 -6.13 11.24 -2.25
N PHE A 113 -5.49 11.09 -1.10
CA PHE A 113 -4.75 9.88 -0.77
C PHE A 113 -5.65 8.67 -0.52
N VAL A 114 -6.80 8.84 0.11
CA VAL A 114 -7.82 7.77 0.24
C VAL A 114 -8.34 7.35 -1.13
N THR A 115 -8.58 8.32 -2.03
CA THR A 115 -8.96 8.04 -3.42
C THR A 115 -7.88 7.23 -4.13
N TYR A 116 -6.60 7.54 -3.89
CA TYR A 116 -5.47 6.78 -4.38
C TYR A 116 -5.45 5.32 -3.89
N ILE A 117 -5.72 5.11 -2.62
CA ILE A 117 -5.83 3.77 -2.03
C ILE A 117 -6.94 2.98 -2.73
N ARG A 118 -8.13 3.57 -2.84
CA ARG A 118 -9.30 2.92 -3.46
C ARG A 118 -9.10 2.59 -4.93
N LYS A 119 -8.54 3.52 -5.72
CA LYS A 119 -8.34 3.28 -7.15
C LYS A 119 -7.27 2.23 -7.41
N ASN A 120 -6.21 2.17 -6.59
CA ASN A 120 -5.19 1.13 -6.72
C ASN A 120 -5.75 -0.26 -6.43
N ILE A 121 -6.58 -0.41 -5.39
CA ILE A 121 -7.23 -1.69 -5.09
C ILE A 121 -8.09 -2.13 -6.27
N ARG A 122 -9.02 -1.28 -6.73
CA ARG A 122 -9.89 -1.60 -7.88
C ARG A 122 -9.11 -1.93 -9.15
N TYR A 123 -8.00 -1.24 -9.38
CA TYR A 123 -7.11 -1.49 -10.52
C TYR A 123 -6.46 -2.88 -10.42
N LEU A 124 -5.95 -3.24 -9.25
CA LEU A 124 -5.31 -4.53 -8.99
C LEU A 124 -6.32 -5.68 -9.07
N GLU A 125 -7.52 -5.50 -8.55
CA GLU A 125 -8.63 -6.47 -8.69
C GLU A 125 -8.98 -6.69 -10.17
N ARG A 126 -9.06 -5.62 -10.97
CA ARG A 126 -9.31 -5.75 -12.42
C ARG A 126 -8.18 -6.47 -13.14
N LEU A 127 -6.92 -6.14 -12.83
CA LEU A 127 -5.74 -6.81 -13.40
C LEU A 127 -5.77 -8.33 -13.16
N LEU A 128 -6.24 -8.76 -12.00
CA LEU A 128 -6.38 -10.17 -11.65
C LEU A 128 -7.35 -10.90 -12.57
N HIS A 129 -8.51 -10.28 -12.83
CA HIS A 129 -9.52 -10.81 -13.76
C HIS A 129 -9.05 -10.88 -15.22
N GLU A 130 -8.11 -10.02 -15.63
CA GLU A 130 -7.61 -9.90 -17.00
C GLU A 130 -6.41 -10.83 -17.34
N ASN A 131 -6.12 -11.82 -16.48
CA ASN A 131 -4.94 -12.71 -16.52
C ASN A 131 -3.61 -11.99 -16.24
N PHE A 132 -3.34 -11.83 -14.93
CA PHE A 132 -2.07 -11.39 -14.32
C PHE A 132 -0.79 -12.01 -14.93
N MET A 133 -0.86 -13.25 -15.42
CA MET A 133 0.29 -14.04 -15.89
C MET A 133 0.98 -13.55 -17.18
N LYS A 134 0.51 -12.47 -17.81
CA LYS A 134 1.12 -11.93 -19.03
C LYS A 134 2.18 -10.85 -18.80
N ASN A 135 2.23 -10.22 -17.63
CA ASN A 135 3.15 -9.11 -17.34
C ASN A 135 4.04 -9.44 -16.15
N ASP A 136 5.36 -9.34 -16.31
CA ASP A 136 6.36 -9.57 -15.24
C ASP A 136 6.45 -8.42 -14.22
N TYR A 137 5.61 -7.39 -14.35
CA TYR A 137 5.65 -6.16 -13.56
C TYR A 137 4.27 -5.79 -13.02
N ILE A 138 4.25 -5.38 -11.75
CA ILE A 138 3.07 -4.80 -11.11
C ILE A 138 3.30 -3.29 -10.99
N TYR A 139 2.42 -2.52 -11.63
CA TYR A 139 2.43 -1.08 -11.54
C TYR A 139 1.32 -0.62 -10.59
N PHE A 140 1.56 0.48 -9.88
CA PHE A 140 0.53 1.19 -9.14
C PHE A 140 0.07 2.40 -9.95
N LEU A 141 -1.20 2.77 -9.84
CA LEU A 141 -1.72 4.00 -10.42
C LEU A 141 -1.06 5.20 -9.72
N PRO A 142 -0.65 6.26 -10.42
CA PRO A 142 -0.10 7.46 -9.79
C PRO A 142 -1.11 8.15 -8.85
N LEU A 143 -0.63 9.02 -7.95
CA LEU A 143 -1.48 9.72 -6.97
C LEU A 143 -2.68 10.44 -7.60
N TYR A 144 -2.47 11.15 -8.71
CA TYR A 144 -3.49 11.97 -9.37
C TYR A 144 -4.03 11.41 -10.68
N ASP A 145 -3.37 10.41 -11.27
CA ASP A 145 -3.74 9.88 -12.58
C ASP A 145 -4.51 8.56 -12.46
N ASP A 146 -5.38 8.30 -13.43
CA ASP A 146 -6.17 7.06 -13.51
C ASP A 146 -5.55 6.02 -14.47
N SER A 147 -4.35 6.30 -14.98
CA SER A 147 -3.63 5.40 -15.87
C SER A 147 -2.14 5.40 -15.58
N VAL A 148 -1.52 4.24 -15.75
CA VAL A 148 -0.06 4.11 -15.74
C VAL A 148 0.46 4.64 -17.07
N ASN A 149 1.23 5.74 -17.05
CA ASN A 149 1.84 6.29 -18.25
C ASN A 149 3.08 5.43 -18.59
N ILE A 150 2.88 4.35 -19.33
CA ILE A 150 3.96 3.47 -19.81
C ILE A 150 4.68 4.19 -20.97
N LYS A 151 5.38 5.29 -20.65
CA LYS A 151 6.25 6.01 -21.58
C LYS A 151 7.66 6.06 -21.02
N SER A 152 8.34 4.91 -21.03
CA SER A 152 9.80 4.74 -21.18
C SER A 152 10.24 3.43 -20.53
N ALA A 153 9.92 2.31 -21.17
CA ALA A 153 10.63 1.04 -20.97
C ALA A 153 10.93 0.47 -22.36
N ASN A 154 11.80 1.17 -23.09
CA ASN A 154 12.53 0.67 -24.24
C ASN A 154 14.01 0.87 -23.94
#